data_AF-A0A0B8PDD6-F1
#
_entry.id   AF-A0A0B8PDD6-F1
#
_cell.length_a   1.000
_cell.length_b   1.000
_cell.length_c   1.000
_cell.angle_alpha   90.00
_cell.angle_beta   90.00
_cell.angle_gamma   90.00
#
_symmetry.space_group_name_H-M   'P 1'
#
loop_
_entity.id
_entity.type
_entity.pdbx_description
1 polymer ?
#
loop_
_entity_poly.entity_id
_entity_poly.type
_entity_poly.pdbx_seq_one_letter_code
_entity_poly.pdbx_strand_id
1 'polypeptide(L)'
;MLDWIADRINTQQDEGALHDIKAILQGCNQPDEITVAIGAPCYTDLGESHYLQQGDKTLAIAYDSRELSFGEIEQALAHGDVSKLSKSKLYLHQQVAV
;
A
#
# COMPACT_ATOMS: atom_id res chain seq x y z
N MET A 1 -8.96 -7.64 9.17
CA MET A 1 -8.23 -7.91 7.90
C MET A 1 -8.30 -9.38 7.54
N LEU A 2 -7.85 -10.31 8.41
CA LEU A 2 -7.97 -11.75 8.15
C LEU A 2 -9.43 -12.19 7.93
N ASP A 3 -10.38 -11.69 8.72
CA ASP A 3 -11.80 -12.01 8.53
C ASP A 3 -12.34 -11.56 7.16
N TRP A 4 -11.89 -10.39 6.70
CA TRP A 4 -12.25 -9.90 5.37
C TRP A 4 -11.65 -10.77 4.26
N ILE A 5 -10.39 -11.20 4.41
CA ILE A 5 -9.76 -12.12 3.46
C ILE A 5 -10.52 -13.45 3.42
N ALA A 6 -10.85 -14.02 4.58
CA ALA A 6 -11.61 -15.25 4.69
C ALA A 6 -13.01 -15.12 4.06
N ASP A 7 -13.70 -14.00 4.28
CA ASP A 7 -14.98 -13.68 3.66
C ASP A 7 -14.86 -13.60 2.13
N ARG A 8 -13.88 -12.85 1.61
CA ARG A 8 -13.65 -12.72 0.16
C ARG A 8 -13.33 -14.08 -0.47
N ILE A 9 -12.45 -14.89 0.12
CA ILE A 9 -12.14 -16.24 -0.37
C ILE A 9 -13.40 -17.10 -0.47
N ASN A 10 -14.32 -16.99 0.49
CA ASN A 10 -15.49 -17.86 0.55
C ASN A 10 -16.68 -17.39 -0.28
N THR A 11 -16.77 -16.09 -0.59
CA THR A 11 -17.98 -15.48 -1.16
C THR A 11 -17.76 -14.78 -2.50
N GLN A 12 -16.54 -14.35 -2.84
CA GLN A 12 -16.26 -13.66 -4.10
C GLN A 12 -16.56 -14.57 -5.30
N GLN A 13 -17.25 -14.01 -6.28
CA GLN A 13 -17.60 -14.68 -7.54
C GLN A 13 -16.78 -14.11 -8.69
N ASP A 14 -16.79 -14.81 -9.83
CA ASP A 14 -16.29 -14.26 -11.09
C ASP A 14 -17.17 -13.07 -11.53
N GLU A 15 -16.63 -11.85 -11.46
CA GLU A 15 -17.31 -10.62 -11.88
C GLU A 15 -16.30 -9.56 -12.32
N GLY A 16 -16.35 -9.16 -13.59
CA GLY A 16 -15.43 -8.16 -14.15
C GLY A 16 -13.97 -8.62 -14.04
N ALA A 17 -13.17 -7.93 -13.23
CA ALA A 17 -11.77 -8.27 -12.95
C ALA A 17 -11.60 -9.21 -11.73
N LEU A 18 -12.69 -9.55 -11.04
CA LEU A 18 -12.68 -10.44 -9.88
C LEU A 18 -12.77 -11.90 -10.33
N HIS A 19 -12.08 -12.76 -9.58
CA HIS A 19 -12.13 -14.20 -9.78
C HIS A 19 -12.79 -14.94 -8.61
N ASP A 20 -13.44 -16.07 -8.87
CA ASP A 20 -13.83 -17.01 -7.82
C ASP A 20 -12.59 -17.66 -7.19
N ILE A 21 -12.15 -17.07 -6.08
CA ILE A 21 -10.94 -17.51 -5.36
C ILE A 21 -11.15 -18.93 -4.80
N LYS A 22 -12.37 -19.27 -4.37
CA LYS A 22 -12.68 -20.59 -3.82
C LYS A 22 -12.49 -21.67 -4.87
N ALA A 23 -13.01 -21.45 -6.07
CA ALA A 23 -12.87 -22.36 -7.20
C ALA A 23 -11.40 -22.53 -7.60
N ILE A 24 -10.62 -21.44 -7.61
CA ILE A 24 -9.17 -21.49 -7.87
C ILE A 24 -8.46 -22.37 -6.83
N LEU A 25 -8.70 -22.15 -5.54
CA LEU A 25 -8.08 -22.96 -4.47
C LEU A 25 -8.47 -24.43 -4.56
N GLN A 26 -9.73 -24.73 -4.89
CA GLN A 26 -10.19 -26.10 -5.11
C GLN A 26 -9.48 -26.76 -6.31
N GLY A 27 -9.29 -26.01 -7.41
CA GLY A 27 -8.52 -26.47 -8.57
C GLY A 27 -7.03 -26.71 -8.27
N CYS A 28 -6.50 -26.06 -7.22
CA CYS A 28 -5.15 -26.27 -6.71
C CYS A 28 -5.05 -27.33 -5.60
N ASN A 29 -6.07 -28.17 -5.41
CA ASN A 29 -6.14 -29.18 -4.33
C ASN A 29 -6.10 -28.61 -2.90
N GLN A 30 -6.60 -27.39 -2.68
CA GLN A 30 -6.73 -26.76 -1.36
C GLN A 30 -5.42 -26.75 -0.55
N PRO A 31 -4.44 -25.91 -0.92
CA PRO A 31 -3.17 -25.85 -0.21
C PRO A 31 -3.35 -25.40 1.25
N ASP A 32 -2.50 -25.92 2.14
CA ASP A 32 -2.50 -25.60 3.57
C ASP A 32 -2.07 -24.15 3.86
N GLU A 33 -1.34 -23.53 2.94
CA GLU A 33 -0.82 -22.17 3.06
C GLU A 33 -0.97 -21.40 1.75
N ILE A 34 -1.24 -20.09 1.85
CA ILE A 34 -1.28 -19.15 0.72
C ILE A 34 -0.54 -17.86 1.06
N THR A 35 0.08 -17.25 0.05
CA THR A 35 0.62 -15.88 0.15
C THR A 35 -0.35 -14.91 -0.51
N VAL A 36 -0.77 -13.89 0.24
CA VAL A 36 -1.73 -12.88 -0.23
C VAL A 36 -1.01 -11.54 -0.41
N ALA A 37 -0.92 -11.07 -1.65
CA ALA A 37 -0.39 -9.75 -1.98
C ALA A 37 -1.56 -8.81 -2.30
N ILE A 38 -1.72 -7.75 -1.50
CA ILE A 38 -2.80 -6.77 -1.65
C ILE A 38 -2.16 -5.45 -2.08
N GLY A 39 -2.53 -4.97 -3.26
CA GLY A 39 -2.26 -3.57 -3.62
C GLY A 39 -3.15 -2.64 -2.79
N ALA A 40 -2.82 -1.35 -2.73
CA ALA A 40 -3.69 -0.33 -2.14
C ALA A 40 -4.30 0.54 -3.25
N PRO A 41 -5.40 0.13 -3.89
CA PRO A 41 -6.16 1.05 -4.72
C PRO A 41 -6.81 2.11 -3.82
N CYS A 42 -6.95 3.32 -4.34
CA CYS A 42 -7.52 4.45 -3.62
C CYS A 42 -9.04 4.26 -3.40
N TYR A 43 -9.43 3.50 -2.37
CA TYR A 43 -10.83 3.27 -1.99
C TYR A 43 -11.26 4.03 -0.73
N THR A 44 -10.44 4.95 -0.24
CA THR A 44 -10.86 5.89 0.80
C THR A 44 -11.45 7.12 0.12
N ASP A 45 -12.45 7.76 0.74
CA ASP A 45 -13.02 9.03 0.24
C ASP A 45 -11.93 10.07 -0.06
N LEU A 46 -10.85 10.05 0.74
CA LEU A 46 -9.65 10.86 0.51
C LEU A 46 -8.95 10.46 -0.79
N GLY A 47 -8.66 9.17 -0.99
CA GLY A 47 -7.99 8.67 -2.19
C GLY A 47 -8.80 8.84 -3.48
N GLU A 48 -10.14 8.82 -3.42
CA GLU A 48 -11.01 9.06 -4.57
C GLU A 48 -11.06 10.52 -5.01
N SER A 49 -10.67 11.45 -4.14
CA SER A 49 -10.68 12.89 -4.41
C SER A 49 -9.29 13.53 -4.50
N HIS A 50 -8.23 12.82 -4.12
CA HIS A 50 -6.86 13.33 -4.04
C HIS A 50 -5.92 12.56 -4.97
N TYR A 51 -6.12 12.77 -6.27
CA TYR A 51 -5.20 12.29 -7.30
C TYR A 51 -3.97 13.19 -7.42
N LEU A 52 -2.83 12.58 -7.74
CA LEU A 52 -1.61 13.30 -8.06
C LEU A 52 -1.80 14.14 -9.34
N GLN A 53 -1.37 15.39 -9.29
CA GLN A 53 -1.39 16.34 -10.39
C GLN A 53 0.01 16.60 -10.93
N GLN A 54 0.06 17.14 -12.15
CA GLN A 54 1.29 17.58 -12.79
C GLN A 54 2.04 18.57 -11.88
N GLY A 55 3.33 18.30 -11.63
CA GLY A 55 4.15 19.13 -10.74
C GLY A 55 4.09 18.75 -9.26
N ASP A 56 3.23 17.81 -8.86
CA ASP A 56 3.25 17.28 -7.50
C ASP A 56 4.56 16.57 -7.20
N LYS A 57 5.00 16.68 -5.94
CA LYS A 57 6.16 15.98 -5.41
C LYS A 57 5.70 14.86 -4.50
N THR A 58 6.14 13.64 -4.79
CA THR A 58 5.83 12.47 -3.99
C THR A 58 7.06 11.96 -3.27
N LEU A 59 6.82 11.41 -2.09
CA LEU A 59 7.86 10.87 -1.24
C LEU A 59 7.45 9.50 -0.72
N ALA A 60 8.26 8.48 -0.99
CA ALA A 60 8.11 7.17 -0.36
C ALA A 60 9.30 6.93 0.56
N ILE A 61 9.00 6.73 1.85
CA ILE A 61 10.00 6.52 2.90
C ILE A 61 9.73 5.18 3.57
N ALA A 62 10.69 4.26 3.50
CA ALA A 62 10.69 3.06 4.33
C ALA A 62 11.62 3.29 5.53
N TYR A 63 11.07 3.23 6.73
CA TYR A 63 11.79 3.51 7.97
C TYR A 63 11.48 2.45 9.03
N ASP A 64 12.41 2.28 9.98
CA ASP A 64 12.17 1.45 11.16
C ASP A 64 11.44 2.29 12.22
N SER A 65 10.20 1.92 12.52
CA SER A 65 9.36 2.65 13.47
C SER A 65 9.88 2.59 14.92
N ARG A 66 10.88 1.74 15.20
CA ARG A 66 11.58 1.70 16.50
C ARG A 66 12.67 2.77 16.61
N GLU A 67 13.13 3.31 15.48
CA GLU A 67 14.24 4.27 15.40
C GLU A 67 13.81 5.67 14.95
N LEU A 68 12.68 5.77 14.24
CA LEU A 68 12.14 7.01 13.68
C LEU A 68 10.62 7.01 13.77
N SER A 69 10.05 8.10 14.27
CA SER A 69 8.60 8.30 14.36
C SER A 69 8.03 9.07 13.17
N PHE A 70 6.74 8.90 12.92
CA PHE A 70 6.03 9.65 11.88
C PHE A 70 6.14 11.18 12.09
N GLY A 71 6.01 11.68 13.32
CA GLY A 71 6.13 13.11 13.60
C GLY A 71 7.52 13.69 13.34
N GLU A 72 8.58 12.91 13.58
CA GLU A 72 9.96 13.32 13.22
C GLU A 72 10.14 13.42 11.70
N ILE A 73 9.50 12.51 10.96
CA ILE A 73 9.48 12.56 9.49
C ILE A 73 8.73 13.82 9.02
N GLU A 74 7.53 14.08 9.53
CA GLU A 74 6.75 15.27 9.18
C GLU A 74 7.53 16.57 9.46
N GLN A 75 8.20 16.66 10.62
CA GLN A 75 9.02 17.82 10.94
C GLN A 75 10.23 17.96 10.02
N ALA A 76 10.92 16.87 9.69
CA ALA A 76 12.04 16.89 8.75
C ALA A 76 11.60 17.38 7.37
N LEU A 77 10.43 16.94 6.88
CA LEU A 77 9.87 17.35 5.60
C LEU A 77 9.42 18.80 5.59
N ALA A 78 8.75 19.26 6.65
CA ALA A 78 8.30 20.66 6.76
C ALA A 78 9.45 21.67 6.72
N HIS A 79 10.63 21.28 7.24
CA HIS A 79 11.83 22.13 7.27
C HIS A 79 12.80 21.85 6.11
N GLY A 80 12.49 20.90 5.22
CA GLY A 80 13.38 20.48 4.13
C GLY A 80 14.67 19.80 4.60
N ASP A 81 14.77 19.45 5.89
CA ASP A 81 15.96 18.84 6.49
C ASP A 81 15.86 17.31 6.44
N VAL A 82 16.00 16.78 5.23
CA VAL A 82 15.96 15.33 4.97
C VAL A 82 17.18 14.59 5.49
N SER A 83 18.21 15.29 6.01
CA SER A 83 19.39 14.67 6.60
C SER A 83 19.06 13.81 7.83
N LYS A 84 17.99 14.17 8.53
CA LYS A 84 17.42 13.42 9.66
C LYS A 84 16.77 12.10 9.25
N LEU A 85 16.44 11.96 7.97
CA LEU A 85 15.93 10.71 7.37
C LEU A 85 17.07 9.75 6.99
N SER A 86 18.32 10.03 7.35
CA SER A 86 19.48 9.16 7.07
C SER A 86 19.37 7.76 7.67
N LYS A 87 18.50 7.55 8.66
CA LYS A 87 18.15 6.23 9.23
C LYS A 87 17.11 5.47 8.40
N SER A 88 16.46 6.11 7.43
CA SER A 88 15.50 5.47 6.55
C SER A 88 16.22 4.54 5.58
N LYS A 89 15.68 3.33 5.38
CA LYS A 89 16.26 2.30 4.51
C LYS A 89 15.97 2.56 3.03
N LEU A 90 14.92 3.33 2.73
CA LEU A 90 14.56 3.73 1.37
C LEU A 90 14.01 5.16 1.40
N TYR A 91 14.52 5.98 0.49
CA TYR A 91 14.03 7.33 0.23
C TYR A 91 13.88 7.51 -1.27
N LEU A 92 12.64 7.66 -1.73
CA LEU A 92 12.31 7.94 -3.12
C LEU A 92 11.60 9.27 -3.21
N HIS A 93 12.23 10.23 -3.89
CA HIS A 93 11.65 11.53 -4.22
C HIS A 93 11.39 11.58 -5.71
N GLN A 94 10.13 11.76 -6.08
CA GLN A 94 9.70 11.86 -7.46
C GLN A 94 8.87 13.12 -7.65
N GLN A 95 8.93 13.67 -8.87
CA GLN A 95 8.03 14.71 -9.31
C GLN A 95 7.18 14.13 -10.44
N VAL A 96 5.87 14.33 -10.36
CA VAL A 96 4.95 13.91 -11.43
C VAL A 96 5.31 14.69 -12.68
N ALA A 97 5.61 13.95 -13.75
CA ALA A 97 6.10 14.51 -15.00
C ALA A 97 5.15 15.58 -15.55
N VAL A 98 5.75 16.58 -16.19
CA VAL A 98 5.07 17.62 -16.96
C VAL A 98 4.64 17.03 -18.30
#